data_AF-A0AAN6IQI9-F1
#
_entry.id   AF-A0AAN6IQI9-F1
#
_cell.length_a   1.000
_cell.length_b   1.000
_cell.length_c   1.000
_cell.angle_alpha   90.00
_cell.angle_beta   90.00
_cell.angle_gamma   90.00
#
_symmetry.space_group_name_H-M   'P 1'
#
loop_
_entity.id
_entity.type
_entity.pdbx_description
1 polymer ?
#
loop_
_entity_poly.entity_id
_entity_poly.type
_entity_poly.pdbx_seq_one_letter_code
_entity_poly.pdbx_strand_id
1 'polypeptide(L)'
;HKFEVENKDGSHNTRTSVTLMYGEPDGFQAMAKTVGVPCGIATQLILDGKLTTTGVIAPMTPEIYQPIMDLLPSEGINAVEETV
;
A
#
# COMPACT_ATOMS: atom_id res chain seq x y z
N HIS A 1 6.91 3.84 7.36
CA HIS A 1 8.16 3.05 7.40
C HIS A 1 9.38 3.97 7.45
N LYS A 2 10.47 3.51 8.09
CA LYS A 2 11.79 4.15 8.10
C LYS A 2 12.81 3.07 7.74
N PHE A 3 13.72 3.37 6.83
CA PHE A 3 14.76 2.48 6.34
C PHE A 3 16.12 3.18 6.47
N GLU A 4 17.08 2.54 7.10
CA GLU A 4 18.48 2.97 7.08
C GLU A 4 19.18 2.12 6.01
N VAL A 5 19.65 2.78 4.95
CA VAL A 5 20.12 2.12 3.73
C VAL A 5 21.62 2.32 3.60
N GLU A 6 22.33 1.23 3.36
CA GLU A 6 23.68 1.24 2.81
C GLU A 6 23.57 0.97 1.31
N ASN A 7 24.03 1.93 0.52
CA ASN A 7 24.01 1.84 -0.93
C ASN A 7 25.14 0.95 -1.45
N LYS A 8 25.05 0.57 -2.73
CA LYS A 8 26.05 -0.27 -3.40
C LYS A 8 27.47 0.32 -3.38
N ASP A 9 27.59 1.64 -3.32
CA ASP A 9 28.87 2.36 -3.25
C ASP A 9 29.39 2.54 -1.81
N GLY A 10 28.69 2.03 -0.80
CA GLY A 10 29.01 2.16 0.62
C GLY A 10 28.55 3.47 1.27
N SER A 11 27.87 4.36 0.53
CA SER A 11 27.24 5.54 1.12
C SER A 11 26.01 5.14 1.95
N HIS A 12 25.70 5.92 2.99
CA HIS A 12 24.53 5.69 3.83
C HIS A 12 23.50 6.80 3.65
N ASN A 13 22.22 6.44 3.64
CA ASN A 13 21.12 7.38 3.69
C ASN A 13 19.92 6.80 4.46
N THR A 14 19.05 7.67 4.95
CA THR A 14 17.76 7.25 5.51
C THR A 14 16.68 7.43 4.46
N ARG A 15 15.71 6.50 4.39
CA ARG A 15 14.49 6.68 3.60
C ARG A 15 13.28 6.54 4.49
N THR A 16 12.26 7.35 4.25
CA THR A 16 10.96 7.26 4.91
C THR A 16 9.89 6.99 3.87
N SER A 17 8.83 6.30 4.30
CA SER A 17 7.61 6.10 3.52
C SER A 17 6.43 6.32 4.45
N VAL A 18 5.73 7.44 4.29
CA VAL A 18 4.74 7.92 5.27
C VAL A 18 3.37 8.03 4.63
N THR A 19 2.38 7.42 5.26
CA THR A 19 0.96 7.62 4.94
C THR A 19 0.34 8.47 6.04
N LEU A 20 -0.26 9.58 5.66
CA LEU A 20 -1.00 10.47 6.56
C LEU A 20 -2.43 10.62 6.02
N MET A 21 -3.41 10.27 6.85
CA MET A 21 -4.83 10.39 6.50
C MET A 21 -5.62 10.74 7.75
N TYR A 22 -6.56 11.66 7.59
CA TYR A 22 -7.54 12.03 8.62
C TYR A 22 -8.90 11.48 8.25
N GLY A 23 -9.72 11.18 9.25
CA GLY A 23 -11.12 10.83 9.03
C GLY A 23 -11.93 12.07 8.61
N GLU A 24 -13.01 11.82 7.90
CA GLU A 24 -13.96 12.85 7.48
C GLU A 24 -15.09 12.96 8.53
N PRO A 25 -15.42 14.15 9.07
CA PRO A 25 -16.42 14.31 10.13
C PRO A 25 -17.80 13.70 9.82
N ASP A 26 -18.26 13.83 8.57
CA ASP A 26 -19.54 13.28 8.08
C ASP A 26 -19.32 12.14 7.06
N GLY A 27 -18.14 11.53 7.08
CA GLY A 27 -17.73 10.52 6.10
C GLY A 27 -17.06 9.31 6.76
N PHE A 28 -16.19 8.65 6.00
CA PHE A 28 -15.46 7.50 6.53
C PHE A 28 -14.31 7.95 7.44
N GLN A 29 -14.13 7.23 8.55
CA GLN A 29 -12.95 7.38 9.38
C GLN A 29 -11.71 6.90 8.62
N ALA A 30 -10.54 7.52 8.89
CA ALA A 30 -9.28 7.12 8.27
C ALA A 30 -9.03 5.61 8.40
N MET A 31 -9.24 5.04 9.60
CA MET A 31 -9.11 3.60 9.84
C MET A 31 -10.07 2.76 8.98
N ALA A 32 -11.33 3.17 8.85
CA ALA A 32 -12.31 2.44 8.05
C ALA A 32 -11.90 2.43 6.56
N LYS A 33 -11.42 3.57 6.05
CA LYS A 33 -10.97 3.71 4.67
C LYS A 33 -9.69 2.91 4.41
N THR A 34 -8.66 3.04 5.25
CA THR A 34 -7.37 2.35 5.07
C THR A 34 -7.43 0.84 5.29
N VAL A 35 -8.51 0.31 5.89
CA VAL A 35 -8.74 -1.14 6.02
C VAL A 35 -9.72 -1.65 4.95
N GLY A 36 -10.86 -0.99 4.81
CA GLY A 36 -11.95 -1.44 3.95
C GLY A 36 -11.62 -1.33 2.46
N VAL A 37 -10.95 -0.26 2.05
CA VAL A 37 -10.62 -0.02 0.63
C VAL A 37 -9.63 -1.06 0.08
N PRO A 38 -8.47 -1.34 0.72
CA PRO A 38 -7.60 -2.42 0.25
C PRO A 38 -8.30 -3.78 0.20
N CYS A 39 -9.20 -4.07 1.15
CA CYS A 39 -10.00 -5.29 1.16
C CYS A 39 -10.94 -5.36 -0.04
N GLY A 40 -11.66 -4.27 -0.35
CA GLY A 40 -12.54 -4.17 -1.51
C GLY A 40 -11.79 -4.31 -2.83
N ILE A 41 -10.64 -3.62 -2.98
CA ILE A 41 -9.78 -3.71 -4.16
C ILE A 41 -9.30 -5.15 -4.37
N ALA A 42 -8.74 -5.78 -3.33
CA ALA A 42 -8.26 -7.17 -3.43
C ALA A 42 -9.40 -8.13 -3.80
N THR A 43 -10.58 -7.96 -3.20
CA THR A 43 -11.78 -8.73 -3.52
C THR A 43 -12.16 -8.58 -5.00
N GLN A 44 -12.22 -7.35 -5.51
CA GLN A 44 -12.55 -7.08 -6.90
C GLN A 44 -11.51 -7.70 -7.85
N LEU A 45 -10.21 -7.57 -7.55
CA LEU A 45 -9.15 -8.14 -8.38
C LEU A 45 -9.19 -9.68 -8.45
N ILE A 46 -9.60 -10.35 -7.35
CA ILE A 46 -9.83 -11.80 -7.34
C ILE A 46 -11.04 -12.15 -8.23
N LEU A 47 -12.15 -11.42 -8.09
CA LEU A 47 -13.37 -11.67 -8.88
C LEU A 47 -13.19 -11.36 -10.38
N ASP A 48 -12.37 -10.37 -10.71
CA ASP A 48 -11.97 -10.02 -12.08
C ASP A 48 -10.99 -11.06 -12.69
N GLY A 49 -10.50 -12.01 -11.91
CA GLY A 49 -9.48 -12.97 -12.35
C GLY A 49 -8.09 -12.35 -12.57
N LYS A 50 -7.80 -11.18 -11.98
CA LYS A 50 -6.49 -10.52 -12.05
C LYS A 50 -5.52 -11.04 -10.99
N LEU A 51 -6.03 -11.39 -9.81
CA LEU A 51 -5.28 -12.12 -8.79
C LEU A 51 -5.69 -13.59 -8.84
N THR A 52 -4.81 -14.44 -9.35
CA THR A 52 -5.11 -15.86 -9.63
C THR A 52 -4.38 -16.86 -8.74
N THR A 53 -3.39 -16.40 -7.96
CA THR A 53 -2.64 -17.25 -7.04
C THR A 53 -3.58 -17.93 -6.04
N THR A 54 -3.51 -19.26 -5.95
CA THR A 54 -4.38 -20.06 -5.08
C THR A 54 -3.71 -20.41 -3.76
N GLY A 55 -4.50 -20.62 -2.71
CA GLY A 55 -4.05 -21.04 -1.38
C GLY A 55 -4.30 -19.98 -0.32
N VAL A 56 -3.67 -20.13 0.85
CA VAL A 56 -3.68 -19.10 1.89
C VAL A 56 -2.54 -18.14 1.61
N ILE A 57 -2.86 -16.95 1.11
CA ILE A 57 -1.88 -15.98 0.62
C ILE A 57 -1.94 -14.66 1.39
N ALA A 58 -0.85 -13.90 1.29
CA ALA A 58 -0.68 -12.56 1.82
C ALA A 58 0.04 -11.69 0.75
N PRO A 59 -0.04 -10.34 0.81
CA PRO A 59 0.55 -9.44 -0.18
C PRO A 59 2.08 -9.36 -0.05
N MET A 60 2.77 -10.48 -0.25
CA MET A 60 4.21 -10.65 -0.08
C MET A 60 4.99 -10.70 -1.40
N THR A 61 4.29 -10.74 -2.54
CA THR A 61 4.89 -10.77 -3.88
C THR A 61 4.39 -9.60 -4.72
N PRO A 62 5.20 -9.09 -5.67
CA PRO A 62 4.78 -7.99 -6.56
C PRO A 62 3.51 -8.30 -7.34
N GLU A 63 3.33 -9.54 -7.78
CA GLU A 63 2.11 -10.02 -8.43
C GLU A 63 0.84 -9.71 -7.62
N ILE A 64 0.92 -9.79 -6.29
CA ILE A 64 -0.23 -9.58 -5.40
C ILE A 64 -0.32 -8.11 -4.98
N TYR A 65 0.77 -7.54 -4.46
CA TYR A 65 0.70 -6.20 -3.87
C TYR A 65 0.65 -5.10 -4.94
N GLN A 66 1.30 -5.27 -6.10
CA GLN A 66 1.43 -4.18 -7.08
C GLN A 66 0.08 -3.73 -7.65
N PRO A 67 -0.81 -4.64 -8.11
CA PRO A 67 -2.13 -4.23 -8.60
C PRO A 67 -2.98 -3.53 -7.55
N ILE A 68 -2.79 -3.87 -6.27
CA ILE A 68 -3.47 -3.21 -5.15
C ILE A 68 -2.87 -1.81 -4.96
N MET A 69 -1.54 -1.69 -4.89
CA MET A 69 -0.85 -0.41 -4.71
C MET A 69 -1.13 0.58 -5.84
N ASP A 70 -1.33 0.10 -7.08
CA ASP A 70 -1.63 0.96 -8.23
C ASP A 70 -3.05 1.57 -8.15
N LEU A 71 -3.98 0.92 -7.44
CA LEU A 71 -5.38 1.36 -7.30
C LEU A 71 -5.64 2.18 -6.03
N LEU A 72 -4.83 2.03 -4.98
CA LEU A 72 -4.97 2.82 -3.75
C LEU A 72 -4.93 4.35 -3.95
N PRO A 73 -4.10 4.91 -4.86
CA PRO A 73 -4.05 6.34 -5.11
C PRO A 73 -5.37 6.94 -5.59
N SER A 74 -6.16 6.23 -6.41
CA SER A 74 -7.45 6.73 -6.89
C SER A 74 -8.49 6.84 -5.77
N GLU A 75 -8.28 6.10 -4.69
CA GLU A 75 -9.08 6.16 -3.46
C GLU A 75 -8.52 7.15 -2.44
N GLY A 76 -7.44 7.85 -2.78
CA GLY A 76 -6.77 8.83 -1.92
C GLY A 76 -5.88 8.23 -0.84
N ILE A 77 -5.53 6.94 -0.93
CA ILE A 77 -4.59 6.28 -0.02
C ILE A 77 -3.22 6.24 -0.68
N ASN A 78 -2.26 6.98 -0.12
CA ASN A 78 -0.90 7.08 -0.67
C ASN A 78 0.15 7.03 0.44
N ALA A 79 1.34 6.56 0.08
CA ALA A 79 2.54 6.71 0.90
C ALA A 79 3.51 7.65 0.18
N VAL A 80 4.03 8.66 0.88
CA VAL A 80 5.03 9.59 0.36
C VAL A 80 6.41 9.08 0.75
N GLU A 81 7.28 8.91 -0.24
CA GLU A 81 8.66 8.52 -0.03
C GLU A 81 9.60 9.73 -0.02
N GLU A 82 10.50 9.78 0.96
CA GLU A 82 11.53 10.80 1.07
C GLU A 82 12.88 10.17 1.42
N THR A 83 13.97 10.79 0.95
CA THR A 83 15.34 10.46 1.36
C THR A 83 15.83 11.56 2.28
N VAL A 84 16.30 11.15 3.48
CA VAL A 84 16.77 12.02 4.56
C VAL A 84 18.24 11.76 4.83
#